data_AF-A0A954JSB7-F1
#
_entry.id   AF-A0A954JSB7-F1
#
_cell.length_a   1.000
_cell.length_b   1.000
_cell.length_c   1.000
_cell.angle_alpha   90.00
_cell.angle_beta   90.00
_cell.angle_gamma   90.00
#
_symmetry.space_group_name_H-M   'P 1'
#
loop_
_entity.id
_entity.type
_entity.pdbx_description
1 polymer ?
#
loop_
_entity_poly.entity_id
_entity_poly.type
_entity_poly.pdbx_seq_one_letter_code
_entity_poly.pdbx_strand_id
1 'polypeptide(L)'
;MWRPWLILMLVGIFIFTYTFQFPLTLKEIHHNLPLILRFASAGLFLWGLSNVLLVIFPDLERFQVKRIGRNRVSLPRDGVVYLLMMTVLFVGSVLSRENMLMLVFAMMTGPFVLNGWITYSMLKHIQLKRIIPQRVMVGETFTVEILLENDKRLIAAYLMEVNDTFKNHNENLEASVIFRRVGPRQKLSAHYYVKLMHRGIYQFGPLHVATRYPLGLVKRGAIFNEQNEIIVHPQIGRLSSNWSEDFFSIAEMAQQNRSRRGVFDDEFNHIREYRTGDSQRAIHWRSSARQGELMVQEYHQNRNYDLVIGLDLWLPGNAMQTQRERVEWAVSFVGTLCREHLKSSRDTKLTLVSQAASLEVLEVGIGSQGLEYLLDFLATLDPGKQSGLGEFAKIVSESASVRSRTVLVTTREEDSSTNRFSFSSLMGSRGKEIPGACKTIEADPEILSRWLVLETD
;
A
#
# COMPACT_ATOMS: atom_id res chain seq x y z
N MET A 1 -47.53 -22.70 -19.58
CA MET A 1 -48.38 -22.77 -18.37
C MET A 1 -48.24 -21.45 -17.62
N TRP A 2 -49.32 -20.68 -17.46
CA TRP A 2 -49.26 -19.40 -16.73
C TRP A 2 -48.90 -19.66 -15.27
N ARG A 3 -47.94 -18.89 -14.73
CA ARG A 3 -47.56 -19.03 -13.32
C ARG A 3 -48.73 -18.55 -12.44
N PRO A 4 -49.12 -19.29 -11.38
CA PRO A 4 -50.36 -19.03 -10.62
C PRO A 4 -50.42 -17.64 -9.96
N TRP A 5 -49.27 -17.08 -9.62
CA TRP A 5 -49.16 -15.73 -9.04
C TRP A 5 -49.35 -14.60 -10.06
N LEU A 6 -49.11 -14.85 -11.35
CA LEU A 6 -49.41 -13.92 -12.43
C LEU A 6 -50.93 -13.77 -12.62
N ILE A 7 -51.67 -14.87 -12.45
CA ILE A 7 -53.13 -14.88 -12.44
C ILE A 7 -53.65 -14.11 -11.22
N LEU A 8 -53.09 -14.35 -10.02
CA LEU A 8 -53.46 -13.61 -8.81
C LEU A 8 -53.16 -12.11 -8.90
N MET A 9 -52.06 -11.72 -9.56
CA MET A 9 -51.74 -10.32 -9.85
C MET A 9 -52.79 -9.68 -10.76
N LEU A 10 -53.18 -10.36 -11.84
CA LEU A 10 -54.21 -9.89 -12.78
C LEU A 10 -55.60 -9.83 -12.12
N VAL A 11 -55.94 -10.80 -11.27
CA VAL A 11 -57.17 -10.79 -10.47
C VAL A 11 -57.14 -9.64 -9.46
N GLY A 12 -56.00 -9.37 -8.82
CA GLY A 12 -55.81 -8.22 -7.93
C GLY A 12 -56.02 -6.90 -8.67
N ILE A 13 -55.44 -6.75 -9.87
CA ILE A 13 -55.66 -5.58 -10.74
C ILE A 13 -57.13 -5.46 -11.12
N PHE A 14 -57.78 -6.56 -11.51
CA PHE A 14 -59.19 -6.57 -11.90
C PHE A 14 -60.10 -6.16 -10.75
N ILE A 15 -59.92 -6.73 -9.55
CA ILE A 15 -60.66 -6.36 -8.33
C ILE A 15 -60.41 -4.91 -7.97
N PHE A 16 -59.14 -4.45 -8.04
CA PHE A 16 -58.79 -3.05 -7.80
C PHE A 16 -59.56 -2.14 -8.77
N THR A 17 -59.50 -2.40 -10.07
CA THR A 17 -60.23 -1.61 -11.08
C THR A 17 -61.75 -1.66 -10.90
N TYR A 18 -62.31 -2.82 -10.54
CA TYR A 18 -63.75 -2.99 -10.34
C TYR A 18 -64.26 -2.19 -9.13
N THR A 19 -63.50 -2.16 -8.04
CA THR A 19 -63.82 -1.34 -6.85
C THR A 19 -63.75 0.17 -7.10
N PHE A 20 -63.10 0.59 -8.19
CA PHE A 20 -63.10 1.98 -8.65
C PHE A 20 -64.28 2.29 -9.57
N GLN A 21 -64.69 1.35 -10.42
CA GLN A 21 -65.72 1.57 -11.43
C GLN A 21 -67.16 1.44 -10.88
N PHE A 22 -67.38 0.62 -9.85
CA PHE A 22 -68.71 0.42 -9.25
C PHE A 22 -68.70 0.55 -7.72
N PRO A 23 -68.50 1.76 -7.16
CA PRO A 23 -68.41 1.95 -5.72
C PRO A 23 -69.77 1.90 -5.00
N LEU A 24 -70.87 2.18 -5.69
CA LEU A 24 -72.22 2.28 -5.10
C LEU A 24 -72.79 0.89 -4.74
N THR A 25 -72.61 -0.09 -5.64
CA THR A 25 -73.07 -1.48 -5.43
C THR A 25 -72.39 -2.17 -4.25
N LEU A 26 -71.11 -1.87 -4.01
CA LEU A 26 -70.35 -2.43 -2.89
C LEU A 26 -70.64 -1.72 -1.56
N LYS A 27 -71.06 -0.45 -1.61
CA LYS A 27 -71.38 0.35 -0.41
C LYS A 27 -72.73 -0.03 0.20
N GLU A 28 -73.66 -0.56 -0.60
CA GLU A 28 -74.94 -1.12 -0.14
C GLU A 28 -74.77 -2.35 0.76
N ILE A 29 -73.70 -3.13 0.56
CA ILE A 29 -73.43 -4.33 1.34
C ILE A 29 -72.77 -4.00 2.68
N HIS A 30 -71.75 -3.13 2.69
CA HIS A 30 -71.12 -2.63 3.92
C HIS A 30 -70.30 -1.37 3.65
N HIS A 31 -70.40 -0.35 4.51
CA HIS A 31 -69.80 0.97 4.32
C HIS A 31 -68.27 0.97 4.03
N ASN A 32 -67.52 0.03 4.62
CA ASN A 32 -66.06 -0.04 4.53
C ASN A 32 -65.56 -1.11 3.53
N LEU A 33 -66.45 -1.91 2.95
CA LEU A 33 -66.09 -3.01 2.04
C LEU A 33 -65.25 -2.55 0.84
N PRO A 34 -65.57 -1.41 0.17
CA PRO A 34 -64.76 -0.94 -0.96
C PRO A 34 -63.35 -0.56 -0.54
N LEU A 35 -63.18 -0.03 0.69
CA LEU A 35 -61.88 0.36 1.22
C LEU A 35 -61.00 -0.86 1.52
N ILE A 36 -61.58 -1.88 2.17
CA ILE A 36 -60.89 -3.13 2.53
C ILE A 36 -60.45 -3.88 1.26
N LEU A 37 -61.34 -3.99 0.26
CA LEU A 37 -61.02 -4.63 -1.02
C LEU A 37 -59.88 -3.92 -1.76
N ARG A 38 -59.78 -2.58 -1.67
CA ARG A 38 -58.68 -1.81 -2.27
C ARG A 38 -57.35 -2.09 -1.59
N PHE A 39 -57.29 -2.14 -0.26
CA PHE A 39 -56.06 -2.49 0.44
C PHE A 39 -55.64 -3.93 0.17
N ALA A 40 -56.59 -4.87 0.17
CA ALA A 40 -56.30 -6.27 -0.14
C ALA A 40 -55.81 -6.47 -1.58
N SER A 41 -56.45 -5.81 -2.55
CA SER A 41 -56.06 -5.89 -3.97
C SER A 41 -54.75 -5.17 -4.27
N ALA A 42 -54.48 -4.03 -3.62
CA ALA A 42 -53.17 -3.38 -3.67
C ALA A 42 -52.06 -4.26 -3.07
N GLY A 43 -52.35 -4.96 -1.97
CA GLY A 43 -51.45 -5.97 -1.38
C GLY A 43 -51.15 -7.13 -2.34
N LEU A 44 -52.19 -7.68 -2.99
CA LEU A 44 -52.05 -8.73 -3.99
C LEU A 44 -51.27 -8.27 -5.24
N PHE A 45 -51.49 -7.03 -5.67
CA PHE A 45 -50.73 -6.42 -6.77
C PHE A 45 -49.25 -6.24 -6.39
N LEU A 46 -48.95 -5.68 -5.21
CA LEU A 46 -47.58 -5.52 -4.73
C LEU A 46 -46.87 -6.87 -4.54
N TRP A 47 -47.59 -7.88 -4.04
CA TRP A 47 -47.06 -9.25 -3.93
C TRP A 47 -46.81 -9.87 -5.30
N GLY A 48 -47.74 -9.74 -6.25
CA GLY A 48 -47.59 -10.21 -7.62
C GLY A 48 -46.44 -9.51 -8.36
N LEU A 49 -46.36 -8.17 -8.24
CA LEU A 49 -45.29 -7.34 -8.80
C LEU A 49 -43.93 -7.72 -8.22
N SER A 50 -43.86 -7.97 -6.90
CA SER A 50 -42.65 -8.48 -6.25
C SER A 50 -42.19 -9.79 -6.90
N ASN A 51 -43.10 -10.76 -7.10
CA ASN A 51 -42.75 -12.00 -7.78
C ASN A 51 -42.37 -11.78 -9.26
N VAL A 52 -42.98 -10.81 -9.96
CA VAL A 52 -42.64 -10.50 -11.36
C VAL A 52 -41.21 -9.96 -11.41
N LEU A 53 -40.87 -9.10 -10.46
CA LEU A 53 -39.50 -8.66 -10.23
C LEU A 53 -38.59 -9.86 -9.92
N LEU A 54 -39.00 -10.85 -9.13
CA LEU A 54 -38.21 -12.06 -8.89
C LEU A 54 -37.99 -12.91 -10.17
N VAL A 55 -38.92 -12.93 -11.12
CA VAL A 55 -38.73 -13.66 -12.40
C VAL A 55 -37.90 -12.89 -13.40
N ILE A 56 -38.07 -11.58 -13.48
CA ILE A 56 -37.27 -10.70 -14.34
C ILE A 56 -35.84 -10.57 -13.78
N PHE A 57 -35.72 -10.62 -12.46
CA PHE A 57 -34.47 -10.56 -11.69
C PHE A 57 -34.30 -11.85 -10.85
N PRO A 58 -34.04 -13.02 -11.48
CA PRO A 58 -33.95 -14.33 -10.80
C PRO A 58 -32.81 -14.44 -9.76
N ASP A 59 -31.91 -13.46 -9.70
CA ASP A 59 -30.85 -13.36 -8.70
C ASP A 59 -31.34 -12.74 -7.36
N LEU A 60 -32.61 -12.33 -7.24
CA LEU A 60 -33.19 -11.83 -5.98
C LEU A 60 -33.54 -12.94 -4.96
N GLU A 61 -33.75 -14.20 -5.38
CA GLU A 61 -34.09 -15.32 -4.47
C GLU A 61 -32.89 -16.17 -4.05
N ARG A 62 -31.74 -16.08 -4.74
CA ARG A 62 -30.49 -16.76 -4.33
C ARG A 62 -29.77 -16.02 -3.20
N PHE A 63 -30.53 -15.51 -2.24
CA PHE A 63 -30.07 -14.92 -0.98
C PHE A 63 -29.89 -15.99 0.12
N GLN A 64 -29.31 -17.14 -0.22
CA GLN A 64 -28.50 -17.89 0.74
C GLN A 64 -27.03 -17.53 0.53
N VAL A 65 -26.56 -16.75 1.49
CA VAL A 65 -25.19 -16.32 1.81
C VAL A 65 -24.08 -17.17 1.16
N LYS A 66 -23.59 -16.72 0.00
CA LYS A 66 -22.22 -16.98 -0.44
C LYS A 66 -21.60 -15.67 -0.95
N ARG A 67 -20.54 -15.25 -0.25
CA ARG A 67 -19.76 -14.01 -0.44
C ARG A 67 -19.43 -13.73 -1.91
N ILE A 68 -20.12 -12.76 -2.51
CA ILE A 68 -19.60 -11.90 -3.59
C ILE A 68 -20.00 -10.46 -3.22
N GLY A 69 -19.04 -9.54 -3.19
CA GLY A 69 -19.07 -8.25 -2.49
C GLY A 69 -20.18 -7.27 -2.91
N ARG A 70 -21.28 -7.28 -2.16
CA ARG A 70 -22.10 -6.12 -1.72
C ARG A 70 -22.42 -5.05 -2.79
N ASN A 71 -23.44 -5.33 -3.60
CA ASN A 71 -24.20 -4.29 -4.29
C ASN A 71 -24.90 -3.37 -3.26
N ARG A 72 -24.39 -2.16 -3.01
CA ARG A 72 -25.10 -1.15 -2.20
C ARG A 72 -25.98 -0.30 -3.12
N VAL A 73 -27.28 -0.33 -2.90
CA VAL A 73 -28.22 0.62 -3.51
C VAL A 73 -28.47 1.71 -2.48
N SER A 74 -28.28 2.97 -2.87
CA SER A 74 -28.67 4.11 -2.07
C SER A 74 -29.48 5.09 -2.92
N LEU A 75 -30.44 5.75 -2.28
CA LEU A 75 -31.19 6.83 -2.92
C LEU A 75 -30.49 8.15 -2.59
N PRO A 76 -29.94 8.86 -3.59
CA PRO A 76 -29.45 10.21 -3.39
C PRO A 76 -30.63 11.16 -3.11
N ARG A 77 -30.33 12.38 -2.67
CA ARG A 77 -31.34 13.41 -2.32
C ARG A 77 -32.38 13.59 -3.43
N ASP A 78 -31.93 13.64 -4.69
CA ASP A 78 -32.79 13.80 -5.87
C ASP A 78 -33.78 12.63 -6.01
N GLY A 79 -33.32 11.40 -5.77
CA GLY A 79 -34.16 10.20 -5.77
C GLY A 79 -35.19 10.18 -4.64
N VAL A 80 -34.81 10.67 -3.46
CA VAL A 80 -35.72 10.79 -2.30
C VAL A 80 -36.81 11.84 -2.59
N VAL A 81 -36.43 13.02 -3.08
CA VAL A 81 -37.39 14.07 -3.47
C VAL A 81 -38.35 13.57 -4.53
N TYR A 82 -37.83 12.87 -5.55
CA TYR A 82 -38.64 12.25 -6.59
C TYR A 82 -39.65 11.24 -6.04
N LEU A 83 -39.20 10.37 -5.12
CA LEU A 83 -40.04 9.36 -4.49
C LEU A 83 -41.11 9.99 -3.59
N LEU A 84 -40.79 11.06 -2.85
CA LEU A 84 -41.75 11.82 -2.07
C LEU A 84 -42.81 12.47 -2.95
N MET A 85 -42.42 13.12 -4.05
CA MET A 85 -43.36 13.69 -5.02
C MET A 85 -44.26 12.60 -5.63
N MET A 86 -43.67 11.47 -6.00
CA MET A 86 -44.40 10.30 -6.49
C MET A 86 -45.40 9.78 -5.45
N THR A 87 -45.05 9.79 -4.16
CA THR A 87 -45.91 9.36 -3.06
C THR A 87 -47.07 10.33 -2.83
N VAL A 88 -46.79 11.63 -2.84
CA VAL A 88 -47.82 12.67 -2.72
C VAL A 88 -48.81 12.60 -3.88
N LEU A 89 -48.32 12.44 -5.11
CA LEU A 89 -49.17 12.29 -6.29
C LEU A 89 -49.99 10.99 -6.26
N PHE A 90 -49.40 9.90 -5.77
CA PHE A 90 -50.11 8.64 -5.59
C PHE A 90 -51.25 8.77 -4.57
N VAL A 91 -50.96 9.31 -3.38
CA VAL A 91 -51.96 9.54 -2.32
C VAL A 91 -53.03 10.52 -2.80
N GLY A 92 -52.62 11.62 -3.42
CA GLY A 92 -53.51 12.62 -4.02
C GLY A 92 -54.43 11.99 -5.06
N SER A 93 -53.90 11.17 -5.97
CA SER A 93 -54.68 10.44 -6.99
C SER A 93 -55.70 9.49 -6.37
N VAL A 94 -55.30 8.73 -5.35
CA VAL A 94 -56.19 7.77 -4.67
C VAL A 94 -57.32 8.47 -3.91
N LEU A 95 -57.03 9.60 -3.26
CA LEU A 95 -58.00 10.37 -2.48
C LEU A 95 -58.97 11.16 -3.37
N SER A 96 -58.45 11.89 -4.35
CA SER A 96 -59.24 12.74 -5.25
C SER A 96 -60.07 11.96 -6.28
N ARG A 97 -59.73 10.69 -6.54
CA ARG A 97 -60.32 9.86 -7.61
C ARG A 97 -60.16 10.46 -9.01
N GLU A 98 -59.19 11.35 -9.18
CA GLU A 98 -58.90 11.96 -10.48
C GLU A 98 -57.94 11.09 -11.29
N ASN A 99 -58.35 10.77 -12.52
CA ASN A 99 -57.55 9.95 -13.45
C ASN A 99 -56.28 10.66 -13.94
N MET A 100 -56.25 12.00 -13.93
CA MET A 100 -55.10 12.77 -14.41
C MET A 100 -53.89 12.63 -13.50
N LEU A 101 -54.08 12.66 -12.17
CA LEU A 101 -52.98 12.46 -11.22
C LEU A 101 -52.41 11.03 -11.29
N MET A 102 -53.27 10.04 -11.60
CA MET A 102 -52.84 8.66 -11.81
C MET A 102 -51.94 8.54 -13.04
N LEU A 103 -52.27 9.25 -14.12
CA LEU A 103 -51.46 9.30 -15.34
C LEU A 103 -50.08 9.92 -15.08
N VAL A 104 -50.01 11.03 -14.33
CA VAL A 104 -48.74 11.67 -13.96
C VAL A 104 -47.90 10.74 -13.09
N PHE A 105 -48.50 10.08 -12.10
CA PHE A 105 -47.81 9.08 -11.28
C PHE A 105 -47.25 7.92 -12.13
N ALA A 106 -48.04 7.39 -13.08
CA ALA A 106 -47.60 6.34 -13.98
C ALA A 106 -46.43 6.80 -14.88
N MET A 107 -46.49 8.02 -15.41
CA MET A 107 -45.41 8.62 -16.20
C MET A 107 -44.13 8.80 -15.37
N MET A 108 -44.24 9.12 -14.08
CA MET A 108 -43.08 9.23 -13.19
C MET A 108 -42.48 7.89 -12.79
N THR A 109 -43.31 6.86 -12.67
CA THR A 109 -42.84 5.52 -12.28
C THR A 109 -41.89 4.95 -13.34
N GLY A 110 -42.14 5.20 -14.63
CA GLY A 110 -41.32 4.71 -15.74
C GLY A 110 -39.83 5.09 -15.64
N PRO A 111 -39.47 6.39 -15.62
CA PRO A 111 -38.08 6.85 -15.46
C PRO A 111 -37.39 6.33 -14.20
N PHE A 112 -38.11 6.22 -13.09
CA PHE A 112 -37.56 5.70 -11.84
C PHE A 112 -37.18 4.22 -11.95
N VAL A 113 -38.08 3.39 -12.47
CA VAL A 113 -37.83 1.96 -12.72
C VAL A 113 -36.73 1.76 -13.76
N LEU A 114 -36.77 2.54 -14.85
CA LEU A 114 -35.78 2.49 -15.91
C LEU A 114 -34.38 2.88 -15.41
N ASN A 115 -34.25 3.92 -14.58
CA ASN A 115 -32.97 4.29 -13.97
C ASN A 115 -32.44 3.18 -13.05
N GLY A 116 -33.31 2.58 -12.24
CA GLY A 116 -32.95 1.43 -11.39
C GLY A 116 -32.48 0.21 -12.20
N TRP A 117 -33.15 -0.09 -13.31
CA TRP A 117 -32.77 -1.18 -14.20
C TRP A 117 -31.44 -0.93 -14.93
N ILE A 118 -31.26 0.28 -15.48
CA ILE A 118 -30.03 0.67 -16.17
C ILE A 118 -28.84 0.64 -15.22
N THR A 119 -28.94 1.27 -14.05
CA THR A 119 -27.85 1.27 -13.05
C THR A 119 -27.47 -0.15 -12.62
N TYR A 120 -28.45 -1.04 -12.44
CA TYR A 120 -28.19 -2.46 -12.19
C TYR A 120 -27.44 -3.13 -13.35
N SER A 121 -27.95 -2.97 -14.57
CA SER A 121 -27.36 -3.61 -15.75
C SER A 121 -25.97 -3.04 -16.09
N MET A 122 -25.67 -1.81 -15.69
CA MET A 122 -24.35 -1.21 -15.89
C MET A 122 -23.29 -1.86 -15.02
N LEU A 123 -23.57 -2.21 -13.76
CA LEU A 123 -22.57 -2.82 -12.87
C LEU A 123 -22.37 -4.33 -13.09
N LYS A 124 -23.30 -5.01 -13.77
CA LYS A 124 -23.20 -6.44 -14.07
C LYS A 124 -22.12 -6.70 -15.12
N HIS A 125 -21.34 -7.78 -14.96
CA HIS A 125 -20.29 -8.20 -15.89
C HIS A 125 -19.26 -7.09 -16.22
N ILE A 126 -18.88 -6.32 -15.21
CA ILE A 126 -17.69 -5.47 -15.24
C ILE A 126 -16.59 -6.21 -14.48
N GLN A 127 -15.37 -6.14 -14.99
CA GLN A 127 -14.17 -6.55 -14.27
C GLN A 127 -13.30 -5.31 -14.02
N LEU A 128 -12.68 -5.27 -12.86
CA LEU A 128 -11.66 -4.29 -12.53
C LEU A 128 -10.36 -5.02 -12.27
N LYS A 129 -9.27 -4.38 -12.66
CA LYS A 129 -7.92 -4.77 -12.28
C LYS A 129 -7.13 -3.55 -11.86
N ARG A 130 -6.36 -3.68 -10.81
CA ARG A 130 -5.40 -2.69 -10.33
C ARG A 130 -4.00 -3.13 -10.77
N ILE A 131 -3.26 -2.23 -11.39
CA ILE A 131 -1.85 -2.41 -11.72
C ILE A 131 -1.07 -1.38 -10.90
N ILE A 132 -0.20 -1.90 -10.02
CA ILE A 132 0.64 -1.12 -9.12
C ILE A 132 2.04 -1.71 -9.05
N PRO A 133 3.07 -0.88 -8.76
CA PRO A 133 4.39 -1.40 -8.42
C PRO A 133 4.34 -2.20 -7.12
N GLN A 134 5.21 -3.20 -6.98
CA GLN A 134 5.31 -3.99 -5.74
C GLN A 134 6.03 -3.23 -4.63
N ARG A 135 6.92 -2.30 -4.99
CA ARG A 135 7.80 -1.57 -4.09
C ARG A 135 7.97 -0.14 -4.56
N VAL A 136 8.03 0.78 -3.62
CA VAL A 136 8.25 2.22 -3.85
C VAL A 136 9.06 2.80 -2.69
N MET A 137 9.77 3.90 -2.88
CA MET A 137 10.44 4.58 -1.76
C MET A 137 9.53 5.62 -1.11
N VAL A 138 9.74 5.90 0.18
CA VAL A 138 9.09 7.03 0.85
C VAL A 138 9.36 8.32 0.08
N GLY A 139 8.31 9.09 -0.15
CA GLY A 139 8.36 10.38 -0.84
C GLY A 139 8.36 10.28 -2.37
N GLU A 140 8.53 9.09 -2.95
CA GLU A 140 8.43 8.85 -4.38
C GLU A 140 6.96 8.95 -4.85
N THR A 141 6.74 9.59 -6.00
CA THR A 141 5.41 9.64 -6.62
C THR A 141 5.30 8.52 -7.63
N PHE A 142 4.34 7.61 -7.44
CA PHE A 142 4.07 6.52 -8.38
C PHE A 142 2.65 6.61 -8.93
N THR A 143 2.44 5.91 -10.04
CA THR A 143 1.15 5.87 -10.73
C THR A 143 0.44 4.57 -10.41
N VAL A 144 -0.82 4.67 -9.99
CA VAL A 144 -1.73 3.52 -9.90
C VAL A 144 -2.63 3.51 -11.11
N GLU A 145 -2.65 2.39 -11.83
CA GLU A 145 -3.54 2.18 -12.97
C GLU A 145 -4.72 1.30 -12.57
N ILE A 146 -5.92 1.78 -12.88
CA ILE A 146 -7.17 1.02 -12.76
C ILE A 146 -7.65 0.69 -14.17
N LEU A 147 -7.72 -0.60 -14.49
CA LEU A 147 -8.26 -1.12 -15.73
C LEU A 147 -9.71 -1.55 -15.51
N LEU A 148 -10.63 -0.99 -16.28
CA LEU A 148 -12.04 -1.37 -16.30
C LEU A 148 -12.35 -2.09 -17.61
N GLU A 149 -12.73 -3.36 -17.50
CA GLU A 149 -13.16 -4.22 -18.61
C GLU A 149 -14.68 -4.40 -18.58
N ASN A 150 -15.33 -4.08 -19.70
CA ASN A 150 -16.75 -4.28 -19.88
C ASN A 150 -17.01 -5.50 -20.77
N ASP A 151 -17.40 -6.64 -20.17
CA ASP A 151 -17.65 -7.89 -20.89
C ASP A 151 -19.00 -7.93 -21.61
N LYS A 152 -19.85 -6.91 -21.41
CA LYS A 152 -21.19 -6.87 -22.00
C LYS A 152 -21.12 -6.65 -23.51
N ARG A 153 -22.06 -7.27 -24.22
CA ARG A 153 -22.15 -7.18 -25.70
C ARG A 153 -22.89 -5.95 -26.21
N LEU A 154 -23.89 -5.46 -25.46
CA LEU A 154 -24.83 -4.43 -25.94
C LEU A 154 -24.82 -3.14 -25.12
N ILE A 155 -24.46 -3.22 -23.84
CA ILE A 155 -24.62 -2.09 -22.90
C ILE A 155 -23.24 -1.54 -22.52
N ALA A 156 -23.05 -0.25 -22.78
CA ALA A 156 -21.90 0.49 -22.28
C ALA A 156 -22.08 0.86 -20.80
N ALA A 157 -20.97 0.94 -20.07
CA ALA A 157 -20.93 1.47 -18.71
C ALA A 157 -20.64 2.97 -18.78
N TYR A 158 -21.44 3.79 -18.11
CA TYR A 158 -21.31 5.24 -18.13
C TYR A 158 -21.12 5.79 -16.73
N LEU A 159 -20.29 6.82 -16.63
CA LEU A 159 -20.00 7.55 -15.40
C LEU A 159 -19.75 6.60 -14.22
N MET A 160 -18.79 5.70 -14.39
CA MET A 160 -18.38 4.79 -13.34
C MET A 160 -17.33 5.49 -12.48
N GLU A 161 -17.67 5.74 -11.22
CA GLU A 161 -16.77 6.25 -10.20
C GLU A 161 -16.13 5.05 -9.52
N VAL A 162 -14.79 4.95 -9.56
CA VAL A 162 -14.03 3.91 -8.89
C VAL A 162 -13.20 4.55 -7.79
N ASN A 163 -13.50 4.18 -6.56
CA ASN A 163 -12.80 4.64 -5.36
C ASN A 163 -11.90 3.51 -4.89
N ASP A 164 -10.65 3.85 -4.66
CA ASP A 164 -9.62 2.97 -4.15
C ASP A 164 -9.22 3.42 -2.76
N THR A 165 -9.28 2.51 -1.79
CA THR A 165 -8.88 2.77 -0.41
C THR A 165 -7.60 2.02 -0.13
N PHE A 166 -6.61 2.69 0.45
CA PHE A 166 -5.36 2.05 0.84
C PHE A 166 -4.92 2.52 2.21
N LYS A 167 -4.42 1.59 3.02
CA LYS A 167 -4.15 1.82 4.43
C LYS A 167 -2.83 1.20 4.87
N ASN A 168 -2.20 1.87 5.83
CA ASN A 168 -1.10 1.39 6.65
C ASN A 168 -1.54 1.52 8.13
N HIS A 169 -0.73 1.05 9.08
CA HIS A 169 -0.96 1.21 10.51
C HIS A 169 -1.20 2.67 10.92
N ASN A 170 -0.55 3.62 10.23
CA ASN A 170 -0.56 5.04 10.58
C ASN A 170 -1.55 5.87 9.75
N GLU A 171 -1.94 5.42 8.56
CA GLU A 171 -2.66 6.23 7.58
C GLU A 171 -3.76 5.45 6.88
N ASN A 172 -4.87 6.13 6.58
CA ASN A 172 -5.90 5.66 5.68
C ASN A 172 -6.12 6.71 4.60
N LEU A 173 -5.87 6.33 3.35
CA LEU A 173 -5.88 7.21 2.20
C LEU A 173 -6.88 6.69 1.17
N GLU A 174 -7.47 7.62 0.43
CA GLU A 174 -8.48 7.32 -0.58
C GLU A 174 -8.17 8.07 -1.87
N ALA A 175 -8.32 7.40 -3.00
CA ALA A 175 -8.22 7.99 -4.33
C ALA A 175 -9.44 7.61 -5.15
N SER A 176 -9.77 8.42 -6.16
CA SER A 176 -10.90 8.13 -7.04
C SER A 176 -10.57 8.43 -8.49
N VAL A 177 -11.10 7.61 -9.38
CA VAL A 177 -11.02 7.78 -10.84
C VAL A 177 -12.40 7.64 -11.45
N ILE A 178 -12.64 8.35 -12.55
CA ILE A 178 -13.94 8.37 -13.22
C ILE A 178 -13.80 7.88 -14.66
N PHE A 179 -14.55 6.83 -14.98
CA PHE A 179 -14.71 6.35 -16.35
C PHE A 179 -15.98 6.96 -16.95
N ARG A 180 -15.82 7.92 -17.86
CA ARG A 180 -16.96 8.61 -18.51
C ARG A 180 -17.82 7.64 -19.33
N ARG A 181 -17.18 6.80 -20.13
CA ARG A 181 -17.83 5.78 -20.97
C ARG A 181 -16.88 4.64 -21.24
N VAL A 182 -17.36 3.42 -21.03
CA VAL A 182 -16.68 2.17 -21.42
C VAL A 182 -17.64 1.39 -22.31
N GLY A 183 -17.33 1.32 -23.60
CA GLY A 183 -18.13 0.65 -24.61
C GLY A 183 -18.31 -0.86 -24.35
N PRO A 184 -19.22 -1.52 -25.08
CA PRO A 184 -19.37 -2.97 -25.01
C PRO A 184 -18.08 -3.67 -25.47
N ARG A 185 -17.64 -4.72 -24.75
CA ARG A 185 -16.38 -5.45 -24.99
C ARG A 185 -15.13 -4.56 -25.03
N GLN A 186 -15.18 -3.41 -24.37
CA GLN A 186 -14.07 -2.46 -24.32
C GLN A 186 -13.32 -2.54 -22.99
N LYS A 187 -12.01 -2.31 -23.07
CA LYS A 187 -11.12 -2.07 -21.94
C LYS A 187 -10.71 -0.60 -21.93
N LEU A 188 -10.76 0.04 -20.77
CA LEU A 188 -10.24 1.39 -20.59
C LEU A 188 -9.42 1.45 -19.31
N SER A 189 -8.30 2.18 -19.35
CA SER A 189 -7.50 2.47 -18.18
C SER A 189 -7.73 3.91 -17.69
N ALA A 190 -7.65 4.09 -16.40
CA ALA A 190 -7.58 5.39 -15.75
C ALA A 190 -6.48 5.33 -14.68
N HIS A 191 -5.84 6.47 -14.42
CA HIS A 191 -4.68 6.52 -13.54
C HIS A 191 -4.84 7.62 -12.49
N TYR A 192 -4.24 7.41 -11.33
CA TYR A 192 -4.03 8.43 -10.32
C TYR A 192 -2.62 8.34 -9.74
N TYR A 193 -2.13 9.46 -9.21
CA TYR A 193 -0.80 9.55 -8.62
C TYR A 193 -0.89 9.47 -7.11
N VAL A 194 0.04 8.76 -6.49
CA VAL A 194 0.15 8.61 -5.03
C VAL A 194 1.57 8.92 -4.61
N LYS A 195 1.70 9.62 -3.48
CA LYS A 195 2.96 9.82 -2.77
C LYS A 195 2.75 9.38 -1.33
N LEU A 196 3.52 8.40 -0.88
CA LEU A 196 3.43 7.83 0.46
C LEU A 196 4.56 8.39 1.32
N MET A 197 4.21 8.87 2.53
CA MET A 197 5.14 9.61 3.39
C MET A 197 5.69 8.77 4.56
N HIS A 198 5.15 7.56 4.77
CA HIS A 198 5.62 6.64 5.80
C HIS A 198 6.01 5.30 5.18
N ARG A 199 7.07 4.70 5.71
CA ARG A 199 7.53 3.37 5.29
C ARG A 199 6.59 2.27 5.81
N GLY A 200 6.74 1.07 5.26
CA GLY A 200 6.00 -0.11 5.67
C GLY A 200 5.02 -0.62 4.64
N ILE A 201 4.12 -1.49 5.08
CA ILE A 201 3.23 -2.25 4.19
C ILE A 201 1.91 -1.49 4.03
N TYR A 202 1.57 -1.15 2.78
CA TYR A 202 0.27 -0.58 2.43
C TYR A 202 -0.62 -1.63 1.78
N GLN A 203 -1.81 -1.81 2.35
CA GLN A 203 -2.84 -2.67 1.79
C GLN A 203 -3.77 -1.84 0.92
N PHE A 204 -3.78 -2.11 -0.38
CA PHE A 204 -4.68 -1.51 -1.34
C PHE A 204 -5.96 -2.34 -1.51
N GLY A 205 -7.08 -1.64 -1.63
CA GLY A 205 -8.40 -2.21 -1.81
C GLY A 205 -9.19 -2.43 -0.51
N PRO A 206 -10.44 -2.89 -0.64
CA PRO A 206 -11.11 -3.27 -1.90
C PRO A 206 -11.44 -2.07 -2.82
N LEU A 207 -11.63 -2.34 -4.12
CA LEU A 207 -12.10 -1.32 -5.06
C LEU A 207 -13.62 -1.14 -4.94
N HIS A 208 -14.05 0.11 -4.78
CA HIS A 208 -15.45 0.49 -4.67
C HIS A 208 -15.91 1.17 -5.95
N VAL A 209 -16.86 0.58 -6.65
CA VAL A 209 -17.41 1.19 -7.88
C VAL A 209 -18.81 1.65 -7.65
N ALA A 210 -19.16 2.83 -8.15
CA ALA A 210 -20.51 3.35 -8.13
C ALA A 210 -20.89 4.03 -9.44
N THR A 211 -22.19 4.03 -9.75
CA THR A 211 -22.78 4.85 -10.81
C THR A 211 -24.13 5.40 -10.36
N ARG A 212 -24.44 6.61 -10.85
CA ARG A 212 -25.73 7.30 -10.72
C ARG A 212 -26.41 7.53 -12.07
N TYR A 213 -25.78 7.12 -13.16
CA TYR A 213 -26.23 7.39 -14.52
C TYR A 213 -27.46 6.52 -14.88
N PRO A 214 -28.44 7.00 -15.68
CA PRO A 214 -28.50 8.30 -16.36
C PRO A 214 -29.15 9.45 -15.58
N LEU A 215 -30.20 9.20 -14.80
CA LEU A 215 -31.05 10.26 -14.24
C LEU A 215 -30.63 10.72 -12.84
N GLY A 216 -29.67 10.05 -12.21
CA GLY A 216 -29.23 10.42 -10.87
C GLY A 216 -30.18 10.03 -9.74
N LEU A 217 -31.32 9.38 -10.03
CA LEU A 217 -32.37 9.03 -9.07
C LEU A 217 -32.01 7.85 -8.16
N VAL A 218 -31.12 6.97 -8.61
CA VAL A 218 -30.66 5.79 -7.87
C VAL A 218 -29.14 5.74 -7.98
N LYS A 219 -28.44 5.61 -6.85
CA LYS A 219 -27.00 5.30 -6.81
C LYS A 219 -26.86 3.82 -6.55
N ARG A 220 -26.12 3.13 -7.41
CA ARG A 220 -25.75 1.74 -7.17
C ARG A 220 -24.25 1.63 -7.15
N GLY A 221 -23.72 0.84 -6.23
CA GLY A 221 -22.31 0.50 -6.20
C GLY A 221 -22.06 -0.97 -5.92
N ALA A 222 -20.88 -1.44 -6.30
CA ALA A 222 -20.38 -2.79 -6.11
C ALA A 222 -18.97 -2.75 -5.51
N ILE A 223 -18.60 -3.79 -4.78
CA ILE A 223 -17.28 -3.92 -4.16
C ILE A 223 -16.53 -5.06 -4.84
N PHE A 224 -15.37 -4.73 -5.41
CA PHE A 224 -14.46 -5.69 -6.01
C PHE A 224 -13.37 -5.99 -4.98
N ASN A 225 -13.31 -7.22 -4.50
CA ASN A 225 -12.33 -7.66 -3.50
C ASN A 225 -10.97 -7.92 -4.13
N GLU A 226 -10.43 -6.91 -4.79
CA GLU A 226 -9.09 -6.88 -5.33
C GLU A 226 -8.18 -6.23 -4.29
N GLN A 227 -7.35 -7.07 -3.68
CA GLN A 227 -6.40 -6.67 -2.65
C GLN A 227 -5.00 -6.79 -3.23
N ASN A 228 -4.21 -5.75 -3.06
CA ASN A 228 -2.80 -5.76 -3.43
C ASN A 228 -2.00 -5.15 -2.28
N GLU A 229 -0.75 -5.53 -2.21
CA GLU A 229 0.17 -5.06 -1.19
C GLU A 229 1.33 -4.32 -1.85
N ILE A 230 1.70 -3.17 -1.31
CA ILE A 230 2.90 -2.44 -1.70
C ILE A 230 3.78 -2.30 -0.46
N ILE A 231 5.07 -2.59 -0.61
CA ILE A 231 6.08 -2.33 0.41
C ILE A 231 6.71 -0.97 0.12
N VAL A 232 6.60 -0.04 1.08
CA VAL A 232 7.22 1.29 0.99
C VAL A 232 8.56 1.25 1.70
N HIS A 233 9.64 1.28 0.93
CA HIS A 233 11.02 1.30 1.43
C HIS A 233 11.34 2.62 2.12
N PRO A 234 12.25 2.59 3.13
CA PRO A 234 12.76 3.83 3.70
C PRO A 234 13.40 4.70 2.63
N GLN A 235 13.40 6.00 2.87
CA GLN A 235 14.02 6.94 1.97
C GLN A 235 15.54 6.71 1.96
N ILE A 236 16.14 6.58 0.78
CA ILE A 236 17.59 6.36 0.67
C ILE A 236 18.24 7.64 0.14
N GLY A 237 19.37 8.01 0.74
CA GLY A 237 20.17 9.17 0.37
C GLY A 237 21.55 8.80 -0.16
N ARG A 238 22.41 9.79 -0.29
CA ARG A 238 23.83 9.63 -0.56
C ARG A 238 24.63 10.02 0.68
N LEU A 239 25.75 9.33 0.87
CA LEU A 239 26.70 9.72 1.92
C LEU A 239 27.58 10.86 1.41
N SER A 240 27.77 11.88 2.23
CA SER A 240 28.69 12.98 1.94
C SER A 240 30.15 12.50 2.04
N SER A 241 31.08 13.22 1.40
CA SER A 241 32.51 12.92 1.49
C SER A 241 33.02 12.92 2.94
N ASN A 242 32.42 13.74 3.80
CA ASN A 242 32.77 13.84 5.22
C ASN A 242 32.54 12.51 5.97
N TRP A 243 31.58 11.69 5.54
CA TRP A 243 31.38 10.36 6.13
C TRP A 243 32.64 9.50 6.03
N SER A 244 33.29 9.52 4.86
CA SER A 244 34.51 8.76 4.65
C SER A 244 35.62 9.23 5.59
N GLU A 245 35.85 10.54 5.68
CA GLU A 245 36.90 11.10 6.53
C GLU A 245 36.67 10.83 8.02
N ASP A 246 35.42 10.94 8.49
CA ASP A 246 35.07 10.75 9.90
C ASP A 246 35.01 9.27 10.31
N PHE A 247 34.83 8.35 9.36
CA PHE A 247 34.66 6.92 9.63
C PHE A 247 35.95 6.12 9.40
N PHE A 248 36.74 6.49 8.39
CA PHE A 248 38.06 5.92 8.16
C PHE A 248 39.04 6.57 9.14
N SER A 249 39.35 5.89 10.25
CA SER A 249 40.38 6.39 11.16
C SER A 249 41.70 6.60 10.42
N ILE A 250 42.47 7.63 10.79
CA ILE A 250 43.82 7.86 10.24
C ILE A 250 44.68 6.61 10.43
N ALA A 251 44.44 5.80 11.47
CA ALA A 251 45.12 4.51 11.69
C ALA A 251 44.71 3.43 10.67
N GLU A 252 43.43 3.35 10.28
CA GLU A 252 42.98 2.48 9.18
C GLU A 252 43.50 2.98 7.83
N MET A 253 43.41 4.28 7.55
CA MET A 253 44.00 4.88 6.34
C MET A 253 45.52 4.70 6.32
N ALA A 254 46.19 4.77 7.48
CA ALA A 254 47.62 4.54 7.62
C ALA A 254 47.97 3.05 7.54
N GLN A 255 47.14 2.11 8.00
CA GLN A 255 47.31 0.68 7.78
C GLN A 255 47.05 0.33 6.32
N GLN A 256 46.07 0.93 5.67
CA GLN A 256 45.85 0.84 4.23
C GLN A 256 47.08 1.37 3.48
N ASN A 257 47.64 2.51 3.90
CA ASN A 257 48.86 3.10 3.34
C ASN A 257 50.16 2.35 3.69
N ARG A 258 50.27 1.71 4.88
CA ARG A 258 51.44 0.91 5.30
C ARG A 258 51.38 -0.50 4.70
N SER A 259 50.18 -1.05 4.50
CA SER A 259 49.92 -2.33 3.82
C SER A 259 50.16 -2.26 2.32
N ARG A 260 50.24 -1.06 1.72
CA ARG A 260 50.82 -0.86 0.37
C ARG A 260 52.23 -1.44 0.24
N ARG A 261 52.94 -1.73 1.35
CA ARG A 261 54.28 -2.34 1.35
C ARG A 261 54.29 -3.87 1.48
N GLY A 262 53.14 -4.51 1.73
CA GLY A 262 53.01 -5.97 1.85
C GLY A 262 52.64 -6.61 0.51
N VAL A 263 53.63 -6.98 -0.28
CA VAL A 263 53.51 -7.38 -1.70
C VAL A 263 53.00 -8.83 -1.92
N PHE A 264 52.73 -9.61 -0.87
CA PHE A 264 52.69 -11.08 -0.99
C PHE A 264 51.35 -11.79 -0.70
N ASP A 265 50.24 -11.09 -0.44
CA ASP A 265 48.98 -11.72 -0.01
C ASP A 265 47.74 -11.30 -0.82
N ASP A 266 47.95 -10.72 -2.00
CA ASP A 266 46.88 -10.12 -2.82
C ASP A 266 46.79 -10.77 -4.22
N GLU A 267 45.66 -10.60 -4.91
CA GLU A 267 45.46 -11.15 -6.27
C GLU A 267 46.33 -10.42 -7.30
N PHE A 268 47.02 -11.18 -8.14
CA PHE A 268 47.84 -10.65 -9.23
C PHE A 268 46.97 -9.84 -10.20
N ASN A 269 47.31 -8.56 -10.39
CA ASN A 269 46.59 -7.67 -11.31
C ASN A 269 47.26 -7.66 -12.69
N HIS A 270 48.42 -7.02 -12.79
CA HIS A 270 49.19 -6.92 -14.03
C HIS A 270 50.66 -6.63 -13.75
N ILE A 271 51.50 -6.69 -14.79
CA ILE A 271 52.92 -6.40 -14.70
C ILE A 271 53.16 -5.04 -15.36
N ARG A 272 53.82 -4.12 -14.64
CA ARG A 272 54.17 -2.79 -15.13
C ARG A 272 55.66 -2.50 -14.96
N GLU A 273 56.13 -1.46 -15.63
CA GLU A 273 57.50 -0.99 -15.48
C GLU A 273 57.78 -0.50 -14.06
N TYR A 274 58.99 -0.77 -13.55
CA TYR A 274 59.48 -0.34 -12.25
C TYR A 274 59.57 1.18 -12.19
N ARG A 275 59.00 1.77 -11.13
CA ARG A 275 59.13 3.20 -10.85
C ARG A 275 59.93 3.40 -9.57
N THR A 276 60.68 4.50 -9.52
CA THR A 276 61.46 4.88 -8.33
C THR A 276 60.55 4.99 -7.11
N GLY A 277 60.74 4.10 -6.13
CA GLY A 277 59.88 3.97 -4.95
C GLY A 277 59.18 2.62 -4.82
N ASP A 278 59.13 1.83 -5.89
CA ASP A 278 58.61 0.47 -5.87
C ASP A 278 59.54 -0.47 -5.08
N SER A 279 58.94 -1.41 -4.35
CA SER A 279 59.67 -2.41 -3.58
C SER A 279 60.45 -3.35 -4.50
N GLN A 280 61.75 -3.54 -4.23
CA GLN A 280 62.58 -4.49 -4.98
C GLN A 280 62.06 -5.94 -4.88
N ARG A 281 61.29 -6.25 -3.83
CA ARG A 281 60.68 -7.58 -3.65
C ARG A 281 59.50 -7.83 -4.59
N ALA A 282 58.94 -6.79 -5.19
CA ALA A 282 57.85 -6.87 -6.15
C ALA A 282 58.32 -7.09 -7.59
N ILE A 283 59.64 -7.16 -7.82
CA ILE A 283 60.22 -7.32 -9.16
C ILE A 283 59.91 -8.72 -9.70
N HIS A 284 59.24 -8.79 -10.84
CA HIS A 284 59.05 -10.02 -11.59
C HIS A 284 60.29 -10.30 -12.43
N TRP A 285 61.25 -11.03 -11.86
CA TRP A 285 62.54 -11.31 -12.52
C TRP A 285 62.39 -11.96 -13.90
N ARG A 286 61.39 -12.84 -14.08
CA ARG A 286 61.17 -13.53 -15.35
C ARG A 286 60.71 -12.59 -16.46
N SER A 287 59.85 -11.62 -16.16
CA SER A 287 59.44 -10.60 -17.16
C SER A 287 60.54 -9.58 -17.37
N SER A 288 61.24 -9.20 -16.30
CA SER A 288 62.35 -8.25 -16.37
C SER A 288 63.49 -8.75 -17.26
N ALA A 289 63.84 -10.04 -17.12
CA ALA A 289 64.86 -10.68 -17.96
C ALA A 289 64.48 -10.78 -19.45
N ARG A 290 63.17 -10.78 -19.78
CA ARG A 290 62.69 -10.86 -21.16
C ARG A 290 62.62 -9.50 -21.85
N GLN A 291 62.25 -8.45 -21.12
CA GLN A 291 62.10 -7.10 -21.68
C GLN A 291 63.37 -6.24 -21.56
N GLY A 292 64.33 -6.64 -20.71
CA GLY A 292 65.56 -5.88 -20.50
C GLY A 292 65.39 -4.68 -19.54
N GLU A 293 64.17 -4.47 -19.03
CA GLU A 293 63.81 -3.41 -18.09
C GLU A 293 63.21 -4.02 -16.82
N LEU A 294 63.34 -3.35 -15.68
CA LEU A 294 62.80 -3.85 -14.41
C LEU A 294 61.27 -3.79 -14.45
N MET A 295 60.63 -4.94 -14.26
CA MET A 295 59.17 -5.08 -14.26
C MET A 295 58.68 -5.49 -12.88
N VAL A 296 57.60 -4.88 -12.42
CA VAL A 296 57.01 -5.07 -11.09
C VAL A 296 55.65 -5.74 -11.22
N GLN A 297 55.38 -6.76 -10.39
CA GLN A 297 54.05 -7.32 -10.22
C GLN A 297 53.22 -6.34 -9.39
N GLU A 298 52.12 -5.85 -9.96
CA GLU A 298 51.13 -5.07 -9.23
C GLU A 298 50.00 -6.01 -8.80
N TYR A 299 49.59 -5.88 -7.54
CA TYR A 299 48.54 -6.70 -6.94
C TYR A 299 47.33 -5.82 -6.63
N HIS A 300 46.12 -6.36 -6.83
CA HIS A 300 44.88 -5.70 -6.43
C HIS A 300 44.65 -5.92 -4.94
N GLN A 301 44.87 -4.89 -4.11
CA GLN A 301 44.42 -4.89 -2.71
C GLN A 301 42.93 -4.58 -2.64
N ASN A 302 42.09 -5.60 -2.77
CA ASN A 302 40.68 -5.48 -2.41
C ASN A 302 40.47 -5.98 -0.97
N ARG A 303 41.09 -5.32 0.01
CA ARG A 303 40.74 -5.56 1.42
C ARG A 303 39.43 -4.85 1.73
N ASN A 304 38.35 -5.45 1.26
CA ASN A 304 37.03 -5.05 1.66
C ASN A 304 36.82 -5.54 3.10
N TYR A 305 36.44 -4.62 3.97
CA TYR A 305 36.09 -4.91 5.35
C TYR A 305 34.62 -5.31 5.39
N ASP A 306 34.27 -6.36 6.14
CA ASP A 306 32.86 -6.68 6.40
C ASP A 306 32.19 -5.50 7.14
N LEU A 307 30.88 -5.34 6.98
CA LEU A 307 30.12 -4.30 7.68
C LEU A 307 29.13 -4.95 8.63
N VAL A 308 29.26 -4.63 9.92
CA VAL A 308 28.29 -5.00 10.95
C VAL A 308 27.55 -3.74 11.37
N ILE A 309 26.24 -3.72 11.24
CA ILE A 309 25.41 -2.60 11.67
C ILE A 309 24.55 -3.07 12.83
N GLY A 310 24.67 -2.42 13.97
CA GLY A 310 23.70 -2.54 15.04
C GLY A 310 22.74 -1.37 15.01
N LEU A 311 21.45 -1.62 14.82
CA LEU A 311 20.39 -0.62 14.78
C LEU A 311 19.46 -0.78 15.99
N ASP A 312 19.49 0.18 16.91
CA ASP A 312 18.58 0.26 18.06
C ASP A 312 17.47 1.28 17.80
N LEU A 313 16.25 0.78 17.56
CA LEU A 313 15.04 1.56 17.33
C LEU A 313 14.16 1.55 18.58
N TRP A 314 14.54 2.37 19.54
CA TRP A 314 13.75 2.64 20.72
C TRP A 314 12.78 3.80 20.49
N LEU A 315 11.50 3.61 20.83
CA LEU A 315 10.50 4.66 20.79
C LEU A 315 9.61 4.60 22.05
N PRO A 316 9.54 5.67 22.85
CA PRO A 316 8.69 5.69 24.03
C PRO A 316 7.20 5.67 23.65
N GLY A 317 6.34 5.16 24.55
CA GLY A 317 4.90 5.03 24.28
C GLY A 317 4.17 6.35 23.95
N ASN A 318 4.64 7.46 24.53
CA ASN A 318 4.16 8.81 24.25
C ASN A 318 5.20 9.60 23.44
N ALA A 319 5.70 9.01 22.36
CA ALA A 319 6.74 9.64 21.56
C ALA A 319 6.29 10.92 20.88
N MET A 320 7.15 11.94 20.97
CA MET A 320 7.01 13.18 20.22
C MET A 320 7.28 12.95 18.73
N GLN A 321 6.83 13.88 17.89
CA GLN A 321 7.07 13.81 16.44
C GLN A 321 8.58 13.78 16.11
N THR A 322 9.39 14.56 16.81
CA THR A 322 10.86 14.56 16.68
C THR A 322 11.49 13.19 16.95
N GLN A 323 10.98 12.46 17.94
CA GLN A 323 11.46 11.10 18.26
C GLN A 323 11.05 10.08 17.19
N ARG A 324 9.91 10.27 16.54
CA ARG A 324 9.51 9.46 15.38
C ARG A 324 10.38 9.77 14.16
N GLU A 325 10.71 11.03 13.94
CA GLU A 325 11.63 11.44 12.88
C GLU A 325 13.02 10.83 13.07
N ARG A 326 13.54 10.78 14.31
CA ARG A 326 14.81 10.08 14.62
C ARG A 326 14.80 8.62 14.16
N VAL A 327 13.68 7.91 14.34
CA VAL A 327 13.51 6.54 13.83
C VAL A 327 13.59 6.51 12.30
N GLU A 328 12.86 7.38 11.60
CA GLU A 328 12.89 7.44 10.13
C GLU A 328 14.31 7.76 9.61
N TRP A 329 15.01 8.70 10.24
CA TRP A 329 16.38 9.07 9.90
C TRP A 329 17.37 7.93 10.17
N ALA A 330 17.25 7.23 11.30
CA ALA A 330 18.08 6.06 11.61
C ALA A 330 17.96 4.98 10.53
N VAL A 331 16.73 4.65 10.15
CA VAL A 331 16.43 3.62 9.14
C VAL A 331 16.91 4.06 7.75
N SER A 332 16.69 5.32 7.39
CA SER A 332 17.14 5.91 6.11
C SER A 332 18.67 5.95 6.01
N PHE A 333 19.35 6.29 7.11
CA PHE A 333 20.79 6.28 7.21
C PHE A 333 21.37 4.88 7.09
N VAL A 334 20.85 3.91 7.84
CA VAL A 334 21.26 2.50 7.75
C VAL A 334 21.02 1.93 6.35
N GLY A 335 19.84 2.17 5.75
CA GLY A 335 19.55 1.75 4.38
C GLY A 335 20.54 2.35 3.37
N THR A 336 20.94 3.60 3.58
CA THR A 336 21.95 4.27 2.76
C THR A 336 23.35 3.68 2.95
N LEU A 337 23.77 3.41 4.18
CA LEU A 337 25.04 2.74 4.49
C LEU A 337 25.12 1.36 3.84
N CYS A 338 24.06 0.57 3.96
CA CYS A 338 23.96 -0.76 3.35
C CYS A 338 24.05 -0.67 1.82
N ARG A 339 23.32 0.27 1.20
CA ARG A 339 23.36 0.51 -0.25
C ARG A 339 24.77 0.86 -0.73
N GLU A 340 25.45 1.78 -0.03
CA GLU A 340 26.79 2.21 -0.41
C GLU A 340 27.82 1.07 -0.23
N HIS A 341 27.71 0.32 0.86
CA HIS A 341 28.58 -0.82 1.13
C HIS A 341 28.45 -1.91 0.07
N LEU A 342 27.21 -2.30 -0.28
CA LEU A 342 26.93 -3.32 -1.30
C LEU A 342 27.31 -2.87 -2.72
N LYS A 343 27.35 -1.56 -2.99
CA LYS A 343 27.86 -1.01 -4.26
C LYS A 343 29.38 -1.05 -4.35
N SER A 344 30.06 -0.71 -3.26
CA SER A 344 31.51 -0.56 -3.22
C SER A 344 32.24 -1.91 -3.10
N SER A 345 31.68 -2.84 -2.34
CA SER A 345 32.30 -4.11 -2.01
C SER A 345 31.52 -5.29 -2.61
N ARG A 346 32.12 -6.02 -3.55
CA ARG A 346 31.46 -7.14 -4.25
C ARG A 346 31.48 -8.46 -3.47
N ASP A 347 32.35 -8.61 -2.47
CA ASP A 347 32.58 -9.86 -1.73
C ASP A 347 32.62 -9.67 -0.20
N THR A 348 31.95 -8.65 0.34
CA THR A 348 31.88 -8.46 1.81
C THR A 348 30.59 -8.97 2.40
N LYS A 349 30.71 -9.46 3.62
CA LYS A 349 29.55 -9.79 4.45
C LYS A 349 28.98 -8.51 5.05
N LEU A 350 27.66 -8.36 4.94
CA LEU A 350 26.89 -7.33 5.62
C LEU A 350 25.97 -8.02 6.63
N THR A 351 26.15 -7.71 7.91
CA THR A 351 25.30 -8.21 9.00
C THR A 351 24.58 -7.02 9.64
N LEU A 352 23.25 -7.02 9.59
CA LEU A 352 22.41 -6.06 10.28
C LEU A 352 21.79 -6.73 11.51
N VAL A 353 22.10 -6.23 12.70
CA VAL A 353 21.45 -6.60 13.95
C VAL A 353 20.50 -5.47 14.30
N SER A 354 19.20 -5.72 14.39
CA SER A 354 18.22 -4.71 14.76
C SER A 354 17.54 -5.04 16.08
N GLN A 355 17.56 -4.11 17.02
CA GLN A 355 16.74 -4.12 18.22
C GLN A 355 15.59 -3.14 18.02
N ALA A 356 14.42 -3.64 17.67
CA ALA A 356 13.20 -2.84 17.51
C ALA A 356 12.12 -3.43 18.43
N ALA A 357 10.91 -3.70 17.92
CA ALA A 357 9.90 -4.49 18.65
C ALA A 357 10.40 -5.90 19.04
N SER A 358 11.20 -6.51 18.16
CA SER A 358 11.92 -7.77 18.33
C SER A 358 13.42 -7.56 18.08
N LEU A 359 14.24 -8.47 18.62
CA LEU A 359 15.67 -8.57 18.29
C LEU A 359 15.83 -9.51 17.10
N GLU A 360 16.35 -8.99 15.99
CA GLU A 360 16.46 -9.74 14.74
C GLU A 360 17.86 -9.53 14.15
N VAL A 361 18.38 -10.59 13.52
CA VAL A 361 19.68 -10.58 12.84
C VAL A 361 19.46 -10.94 11.39
N LEU A 362 19.91 -10.07 10.50
CA LEU A 362 19.85 -10.25 9.07
C LEU A 362 21.27 -10.30 8.51
N GLU A 363 21.65 -11.46 7.97
CA GLU A 363 22.82 -11.57 7.11
C GLU A 363 22.39 -11.36 5.66
N VAL A 364 22.97 -10.35 5.01
CA VAL A 364 22.57 -9.94 3.67
C VAL A 364 23.44 -10.63 2.64
N GLY A 365 22.79 -11.31 1.70
CA GLY A 365 23.47 -11.90 0.55
C GLY A 365 24.02 -10.84 -0.42
N ILE A 366 24.97 -11.25 -1.25
CA ILE A 366 25.62 -10.37 -2.23
C ILE A 366 24.63 -10.04 -3.37
N GLY A 367 24.69 -8.81 -3.89
CA GLY A 367 23.98 -8.38 -5.10
C GLY A 367 22.69 -7.59 -4.85
N SER A 368 21.97 -7.29 -5.94
CA SER A 368 20.78 -6.42 -5.91
C SER A 368 19.62 -7.01 -5.10
N GLN A 369 19.43 -8.33 -5.17
CA GLN A 369 18.39 -9.03 -4.40
C GLN A 369 18.62 -8.92 -2.89
N GLY A 370 19.88 -8.92 -2.44
CA GLY A 370 20.23 -8.74 -1.03
C GLY A 370 19.83 -7.35 -0.53
N LEU A 371 20.12 -6.30 -1.32
CA LEU A 371 19.70 -4.93 -0.99
C LEU A 371 18.17 -4.81 -0.94
N GLU A 372 17.47 -5.38 -1.91
CA GLU A 372 16.00 -5.38 -1.94
C GLU A 372 15.39 -6.04 -0.69
N TYR A 373 15.93 -7.20 -0.28
CA TYR A 373 15.49 -7.90 0.93
C TYR A 373 15.79 -7.10 2.20
N LEU A 374 16.97 -6.46 2.28
CA LEU A 374 17.31 -5.57 3.39
C LEU A 374 16.37 -4.36 3.48
N LEU A 375 16.00 -3.76 2.35
CA LEU A 375 15.09 -2.62 2.35
C LEU A 375 13.66 -3.01 2.72
N ASP A 376 13.20 -4.22 2.35
CA ASP A 376 11.93 -4.76 2.86
C ASP A 376 11.98 -4.94 4.37
N PHE A 377 13.06 -5.53 4.87
CA PHE A 377 13.27 -5.73 6.30
C PHE A 377 13.19 -4.39 7.03
N LEU A 378 13.97 -3.39 6.60
CA LEU A 378 13.94 -2.03 7.16
C LEU A 378 12.56 -1.35 7.04
N ALA A 379 11.81 -1.61 5.97
CA ALA A 379 10.45 -1.10 5.81
C ALA A 379 9.48 -1.68 6.85
N THR A 380 9.65 -2.95 7.22
CA THR A 380 8.80 -3.66 8.19
C THR A 380 9.19 -3.49 9.65
N LEU A 381 10.35 -2.88 9.94
CA LEU A 381 10.81 -2.67 11.31
C LEU A 381 9.96 -1.63 12.05
N ASP A 382 9.18 -2.12 13.02
CA ASP A 382 8.45 -1.31 13.98
C ASP A 382 9.28 -1.06 15.26
N PRO A 383 9.37 0.18 15.75
CA PRO A 383 10.18 0.51 16.90
C PRO A 383 9.61 -0.08 18.21
N GLY A 384 10.52 -0.46 19.11
CA GLY A 384 10.18 -1.14 20.37
C GLY A 384 10.11 -0.22 21.60
N LYS A 385 9.28 -0.59 22.58
CA LYS A 385 9.16 0.12 23.87
C LYS A 385 10.12 -0.39 24.95
N GLN A 386 10.46 -1.69 24.91
CA GLN A 386 11.35 -2.35 25.87
C GLN A 386 12.53 -2.95 25.10
N SER A 387 13.76 -2.62 25.48
CA SER A 387 14.95 -3.06 24.74
C SER A 387 15.78 -4.03 25.58
N GLY A 388 15.99 -5.24 25.05
CA GLY A 388 16.96 -6.22 25.53
C GLY A 388 18.40 -5.83 25.17
N LEU A 389 18.84 -4.62 25.53
CA LEU A 389 20.12 -4.05 25.08
C LEU A 389 21.33 -4.92 25.40
N GLY A 390 21.29 -5.65 26.51
CA GLY A 390 22.39 -6.57 26.88
C GLY A 390 22.53 -7.74 25.91
N GLU A 391 21.42 -8.23 25.36
CA GLU A 391 21.42 -9.30 24.36
C GLU A 391 21.79 -8.74 22.98
N PHE A 392 21.23 -7.59 22.60
CA PHE A 392 21.62 -6.86 21.39
C PHE A 392 23.13 -6.60 21.32
N ALA A 393 23.71 -6.03 22.36
CA ALA A 393 25.15 -5.76 22.46
C ALA A 393 25.99 -7.04 22.32
N LYS A 394 25.54 -8.14 22.94
CA LYS A 394 26.20 -9.45 22.85
C LYS A 394 26.22 -9.94 21.40
N ILE A 395 25.07 -9.93 20.71
CA ILE A 395 24.97 -10.40 19.33
C ILE A 395 25.81 -9.54 18.38
N VAL A 396 25.81 -8.21 18.54
CA VAL A 396 26.65 -7.32 17.73
C VAL A 396 28.13 -7.66 17.93
N SER A 397 28.57 -7.86 19.19
CA SER A 397 29.96 -8.22 19.49
C SER A 397 30.37 -9.60 18.94
N GLU A 398 29.43 -10.55 18.88
CA GLU A 398 29.66 -11.90 18.33
C GLU A 398 29.67 -11.92 16.80
N SER A 399 28.96 -10.97 16.18
CA SER A 399 28.93 -10.78 14.72
C SER A 399 30.14 -9.98 14.22
N ALA A 400 30.76 -9.17 15.07
CA ALA A 400 31.92 -8.37 14.74
C ALA A 400 33.22 -9.21 14.72
N SER A 401 34.14 -8.82 13.86
CA SER A 401 35.49 -9.38 13.68
C SER A 401 36.51 -8.25 13.54
N VAL A 402 37.79 -8.57 13.74
CA VAL A 402 38.91 -7.63 13.55
C VAL A 402 38.96 -7.09 12.11
N ARG A 403 38.41 -7.83 11.14
CA ARG A 403 38.28 -7.41 9.72
C ARG A 403 36.94 -6.75 9.40
N SER A 404 36.08 -6.54 10.38
CA SER A 404 34.78 -5.88 10.20
C SER A 404 34.80 -4.45 10.72
N ARG A 405 34.00 -3.60 10.09
CA ARG A 405 33.64 -2.27 10.58
C ARG A 405 32.29 -2.36 11.24
N THR A 406 32.19 -1.89 12.48
CA THR A 406 30.94 -1.90 13.24
C THR A 406 30.37 -0.49 13.33
N VAL A 407 29.12 -0.31 12.89
CA VAL A 407 28.36 0.93 13.02
C VAL A 407 27.20 0.67 13.97
N LEU A 408 27.14 1.38 15.08
CA LEU A 408 26.01 1.35 16.00
C LEU A 408 25.18 2.62 15.80
N VAL A 409 23.91 2.46 15.43
CA VAL A 409 22.95 3.57 15.29
C VAL A 409 21.88 3.39 16.33
N THR A 410 21.65 4.39 17.18
CA THR A 410 20.61 4.36 18.22
C THR A 410 19.73 5.59 18.16
N THR A 411 18.43 5.40 18.41
CA THR A 411 17.46 6.50 18.54
C THR A 411 17.35 7.04 19.96
N ARG A 412 18.10 6.47 20.91
CA ARG A 412 18.12 6.93 22.31
C ARG A 412 18.96 8.20 22.44
N GLU A 413 18.41 9.18 23.16
CA GLU A 413 19.15 10.37 23.56
C GLU A 413 20.24 10.00 24.58
N GLU A 414 21.48 10.37 24.27
CA GLU A 414 22.60 10.23 25.21
C GLU A 414 22.60 11.45 26.15
N ASP A 415 21.84 11.36 27.25
CA ASP A 415 21.70 12.46 28.19
C ASP A 415 22.98 12.62 29.04
N SER A 416 23.88 13.51 28.59
CA SER A 416 25.16 13.82 29.24
C SER A 416 25.03 14.32 30.68
N SER A 417 23.81 14.74 31.08
CA SER A 417 23.53 15.32 32.40
C SER A 417 23.19 14.27 33.48
N THR A 418 22.61 13.12 33.11
CA THR A 418 22.07 12.15 34.07
C THR A 418 22.87 10.86 34.20
N ASN A 419 23.96 10.66 33.44
CA ASN A 419 24.82 9.46 33.50
C ASN A 419 24.04 8.14 33.34
N ARG A 420 22.79 8.20 32.85
CA ARG A 420 21.83 7.09 32.91
C ARG A 420 21.93 6.15 31.73
N PHE A 421 22.49 6.61 30.62
CA PHE A 421 22.71 5.81 29.42
C PHE A 421 23.89 6.37 28.65
N SER A 422 25.05 5.70 28.71
CA SER A 422 26.02 5.79 27.62
C SER A 422 26.15 4.41 27.01
N PHE A 423 25.85 4.32 25.71
CA PHE A 423 25.95 3.05 24.99
C PHE A 423 27.40 2.54 25.02
N SER A 424 28.36 3.47 24.97
CA SER A 424 29.79 3.20 25.11
C SER A 424 30.15 2.61 26.47
N SER A 425 29.54 3.08 27.57
CA SER A 425 29.78 2.56 28.91
C SER A 425 29.08 1.23 29.18
N LEU A 426 27.95 0.96 28.52
CA LEU A 426 27.27 -0.33 28.53
C LEU A 426 28.09 -1.43 27.83
N MET A 427 28.77 -1.08 26.74
CA MET A 427 29.73 -1.95 26.06
C MET A 427 31.01 -2.15 26.89
N GLY A 428 31.53 -1.07 27.50
CA GLY A 428 32.76 -1.12 28.31
C GLY A 428 32.61 -1.81 29.68
N SER A 429 31.48 -1.62 30.37
CA SER A 429 31.25 -2.17 31.72
C SER A 429 31.04 -3.69 31.75
N ARG A 430 30.73 -4.32 30.62
CA ARG A 430 30.54 -5.78 30.49
C ARG A 430 31.74 -6.52 29.88
N GLY A 431 32.87 -5.84 29.67
CA GLY A 431 34.17 -6.47 29.41
C GLY A 431 34.35 -7.15 28.06
N LYS A 432 33.56 -6.80 27.03
CA LYS A 432 33.80 -7.24 25.65
C LYS A 432 34.03 -6.02 24.75
N GLU A 433 35.29 -5.72 24.45
CA GLU A 433 35.63 -4.78 23.37
C GLU A 433 35.11 -5.34 22.05
N ILE A 434 34.40 -4.53 21.26
CA ILE A 434 34.02 -4.91 19.90
C ILE A 434 35.32 -4.98 19.08
N PRO A 435 35.64 -6.13 18.46
CA PRO A 435 36.82 -6.22 17.63
C PRO A 435 36.67 -5.35 16.37
N GLY A 436 37.74 -4.66 15.98
CA GLY A 436 37.76 -3.78 14.80
C GLY A 436 37.37 -2.33 15.12
N ALA A 437 37.15 -1.52 14.07
CA ALA A 437 36.68 -0.14 14.24
C ALA A 437 35.18 -0.12 14.54
N CYS A 438 34.81 0.45 15.68
CA CYS A 438 33.43 0.63 16.10
C CYS A 438 33.11 2.13 16.24
N LYS A 439 32.02 2.58 15.64
CA LYS A 439 31.51 3.95 15.80
C LYS A 439 30.04 3.92 16.21
N THR A 440 29.72 4.63 17.29
CA THR A 440 28.35 4.83 17.75
C THR A 440 27.84 6.18 17.25
N ILE A 441 26.61 6.20 16.74
CA ILE A 441 25.96 7.35 16.14
C ILE A 441 24.57 7.48 16.75
N GLU A 442 24.30 8.65 17.33
CA GLU A 442 22.94 9.03 17.70
C GLU A 442 22.17 9.46 16.46
N ALA A 443 20.97 8.93 16.29
CA ALA A 443 20.12 9.18 15.13
C ALA A 443 19.37 10.53 15.22
N ASP A 444 20.08 11.60 15.59
CA ASP A 444 19.54 12.96 15.51
C ASP A 444 19.60 13.47 14.06
N PRO A 445 18.50 14.01 13.50
CA PRO A 445 18.50 14.65 12.19
C PRO A 445 19.61 15.69 11.97
N GLU A 446 19.96 16.49 12.99
CA GLU A 446 21.01 17.51 12.88
C GLU A 446 22.42 16.89 12.79
N ILE A 447 22.63 15.74 13.42
CA ILE A 447 23.90 15.01 13.36
C ILE A 447 23.99 14.26 12.04
N LEU A 448 22.93 13.50 11.70
CA LEU A 448 22.90 12.65 10.51
C LEU A 448 22.92 13.45 9.21
N SER A 449 22.31 14.63 9.16
CA SER A 449 22.34 15.51 7.96
C SER A 449 23.75 15.96 7.55
N ARG A 450 24.77 15.87 8.44
CA ARG A 450 26.18 16.10 8.07
C ARG A 450 26.72 15.04 7.12
N TRP A 451 26.19 13.82 7.22
CA TRP A 451 26.64 12.65 6.47
C TRP A 451 25.62 12.19 5.44
N LEU A 452 24.33 12.37 5.68
CA LEU A 452 23.25 11.87 4.83
C LEU A 452 22.58 13.01 4.07
N VAL A 453 22.63 12.95 2.74
CA VAL A 453 21.87 13.82 1.85
C VAL A 453 20.76 12.99 1.21
N LEU A 454 19.51 13.23 1.60
CA LEU A 454 18.36 12.49 1.06
C LEU A 454 18.08 12.92 -0.38
N GLU A 455 17.74 11.97 -1.27
CA GLU A 455 17.59 12.21 -2.73
C GLU A 455 16.29 12.97 -3.11
N THR A 456 15.67 13.73 -2.21
CA THR A 456 14.41 14.47 -2.47
C THR A 456 14.52 16.00 -2.49
N ASP A 457 15.74 16.54 -2.38
CA ASP A 457 16.02 17.97 -2.58
C ASP A 457 16.62 18.27 -3.95
#